data_AF-A0A914TMV8-F1
#
_entry.id   AF-A0A914TMV8-F1
#
_cell.length_a   1.000
_cell.length_b   1.000
_cell.length_c   1.000
_cell.angle_alpha   90.00
_cell.angle_beta   90.00
_cell.angle_gamma   90.00
#
_symmetry.space_group_name_H-M   'P 1'
#
loop_
_entity.id
_entity.type
_entity.pdbx_description
1 polymer ?
#
loop_
_entity_poly.entity_id
_entity_poly.type
_entity_poly.pdbx_seq_one_letter_code
_entity_poly.pdbx_strand_id
1 'polypeptide(L)' 'MLLVNADFGQIVRVVAMEKEYHIDCYRCEGCGTQLTNEPDKQCFPLNDHLLCRRCNSEWSRFSGIQQPPMTDC' A
#
# COMPACT_ATOMS: atom_id res chain seq x y z
N MET A 1 -33.46 -2.67 7.03
CA MET A 1 -32.41 -2.10 7.89
C MET A 1 -31.07 -2.52 7.30
N LEU A 2 -30.53 -1.74 6.38
CA LEU A 2 -29.14 -1.87 5.97
C LEU A 2 -28.49 -0.54 6.30
N LEU A 3 -27.68 -0.57 7.34
CA LEU A 3 -26.81 0.52 7.71
C LEU A 3 -25.83 0.71 6.56
N VAL A 4 -26.16 1.59 5.62
CA VAL A 4 -25.13 2.40 4.94
C VAL A 4 -24.59 3.26 6.07
N ASN A 5 -23.66 2.68 6.82
CA ASN A 5 -22.86 3.41 7.78
C ASN A 5 -22.21 4.52 6.97
N ALA A 6 -22.61 5.74 7.29
CA ALA A 6 -22.04 6.95 6.76
C ALA A 6 -20.59 7.03 7.26
N ASP A 7 -19.70 6.36 6.55
CA ASP A 7 -18.27 6.61 6.60
C ASP A 7 -17.86 7.04 5.19
N PHE A 8 -18.16 8.30 4.86
CA PHE A 8 -17.52 8.98 3.73
C PHE A 8 -16.06 9.33 4.05
N GLY A 9 -15.40 8.56 4.92
CA GLY A 9 -13.95 8.46 5.02
C GLY A 9 -13.44 7.83 3.74
N GLN A 10 -13.09 8.68 2.79
CA GLN A 10 -12.66 8.37 1.43
C GLN A 10 -11.93 7.01 1.34
N ILE A 11 -12.50 6.09 0.56
CA ILE A 11 -11.90 4.79 0.26
C ILE A 11 -11.19 4.85 -1.09
N VAL A 12 -9.96 4.36 -1.15
CA VAL A 12 -9.20 4.20 -2.39
C VAL A 12 -9.22 2.74 -2.81
N ARG A 13 -9.58 2.49 -4.08
CA ARG A 13 -9.61 1.16 -4.67
C ARG A 13 -8.32 0.88 -5.42
N VAL A 14 -7.61 -0.18 -5.03
CA VAL A 14 -6.37 -0.58 -5.71
C VAL A 14 -6.72 -1.61 -6.78
N VAL A 15 -6.66 -1.19 -8.04
CA VAL A 15 -7.13 -1.98 -9.21
C VAL A 15 -6.39 -3.32 -9.36
N ALA A 16 -5.14 -3.42 -8.90
CA ALA A 16 -4.36 -4.65 -9.01
C ALA A 16 -4.58 -5.66 -7.87
N MET A 17 -5.21 -5.25 -6.76
CA MET A 17 -5.44 -6.11 -5.58
C MET A 17 -6.91 -6.32 -5.25
N GLU A 18 -7.82 -5.70 -6.01
CA GLU A 18 -9.27 -5.77 -5.80
C GLU A 18 -9.72 -5.44 -4.35
N LYS A 19 -8.86 -4.75 -3.60
CA LYS A 19 -9.04 -4.39 -2.19
C LYS A 19 -9.31 -2.89 -2.03
N GLU A 20 -10.11 -2.59 -1.02
CA GLU A 20 -10.50 -1.25 -0.63
C GLU A 20 -9.72 -0.84 0.63
N TYR A 21 -9.08 0.32 0.59
CA TYR A 21 -8.34 0.87 1.73
C TYR A 21 -8.91 2.23 2.09
N HIS A 22 -9.02 2.54 3.39
CA HIS A 22 -9.25 3.92 3.81
C HIS A 22 -8.08 4.80 3.39
N ILE A 23 -8.32 6.06 3.06
CA ILE A 23 -7.26 7.03 2.77
C ILE A 23 -6.23 7.10 3.90
N ASP A 24 -6.65 7.01 5.17
CA ASP A 24 -5.75 6.94 6.32
C ASP A 24 -4.91 5.66 6.38
N CYS A 25 -5.46 4.55 5.88
CA CYS A 25 -4.78 3.26 5.80
C CYS A 25 -3.92 3.11 4.53
N TYR A 26 -4.06 4.03 3.58
CA TYR A 26 -3.32 4.02 2.32
C TYR A 26 -1.93 4.62 2.51
N ARG A 27 -1.06 3.85 3.15
CA ARG A 27 0.30 4.24 3.52
C ARG A 27 1.26 3.09 3.24
N CYS A 28 2.49 3.46 2.90
CA CYS A 28 3.54 2.51 2.54
C CYS A 28 3.86 1.61 3.74
N GLU A 29 3.76 0.31 3.60
CA GLU A 29 4.11 -0.64 4.67
C GLU A 29 5.63 -0.69 4.93
N GLY A 30 6.45 -0.32 3.93
CA GLY A 30 7.91 -0.30 4.07
C GLY A 30 8.47 0.94 4.79
N CYS A 31 7.85 2.12 4.63
CA CYS A 31 8.37 3.37 5.19
C CYS A 31 7.34 4.24 5.92
N GLY A 32 6.08 3.83 5.98
CA GLY A 32 5.00 4.55 6.65
C GLY A 32 4.47 5.80 5.93
N THR A 33 5.04 6.19 4.79
CA THR A 33 4.62 7.41 4.07
C THR A 33 3.20 7.27 3.54
N GLN A 34 2.38 8.31 3.67
CA GLN A 34 1.04 8.31 3.11
C GLN A 34 1.10 8.33 1.58
N LEU A 35 0.49 7.31 0.97
CA LEU A 35 0.41 7.18 -0.47
C LEU A 35 -0.73 8.07 -0.96
N THR A 36 -0.58 8.60 -2.16
CA THR A 36 -1.60 9.44 -2.78
C THR A 36 -1.65 9.16 -4.28
N ASN A 37 -2.61 9.77 -4.95
CA ASN A 37 -2.73 9.79 -6.41
C ASN A 37 -1.68 10.69 -7.10
N GLU A 38 -0.67 11.20 -6.39
CA GLU A 38 0.44 11.93 -7.00
C GLU A 38 1.49 10.99 -7.60
N PRO A 39 2.13 11.36 -8.72
CA PRO A 39 3.09 10.49 -9.41
C PRO A 39 4.32 10.12 -8.57
N ASP A 40 4.68 10.94 -7.58
CA ASP A 40 5.79 10.70 -6.65
C ASP A 40 5.39 9.79 -5.47
N LYS A 41 4.13 9.87 -5.05
CA LYS A 41 3.56 9.15 -3.88
C LYS A 41 2.57 8.05 -4.27
N GLN A 42 2.54 7.66 -5.53
CA GLN A 42 1.67 6.60 -6.04
C GLN A 42 1.96 5.27 -5.35
N CYS A 43 0.91 4.49 -5.07
CA CYS A 43 1.10 3.11 -4.63
C CYS A 43 1.58 2.21 -5.77
N PHE A 44 2.44 1.27 -5.40
CA PHE A 44 2.84 0.16 -6.23
C PHE A 44 2.50 -1.10 -5.43
N PRO A 45 1.43 -1.81 -5.81
CA PRO A 45 1.05 -3.06 -5.16
C PRO A 45 2.08 -4.14 -5.52
N LEU A 46 2.69 -4.76 -4.51
CA LEU A 46 3.65 -5.84 -4.68
C LEU A 46 3.35 -6.95 -3.68
N ASN A 47 2.95 -8.12 -4.18
CA ASN A 47 2.73 -9.31 -3.34
C ASN A 47 1.75 -9.08 -2.17
N ASP A 48 0.66 -8.38 -2.43
CA ASP A 48 -0.36 -7.94 -1.45
C ASP A 48 0.09 -6.79 -0.51
N HIS A 49 1.25 -6.19 -0.75
CA HIS A 49 1.76 -5.06 0.03
C HIS A 49 1.59 -3.71 -0.64
N LEU A 50 1.25 -2.70 0.17
CA LEU A 50 1.18 -1.30 -0.23
C LEU A 50 2.56 -0.66 -0.13
N LEU A 51 3.25 -0.47 -1.25
CA LEU A 51 4.59 0.13 -1.27
C LEU A 51 4.59 1.44 -2.08
N CYS A 52 5.46 2.38 -1.70
CA CYS A 52 5.76 3.54 -2.54
C CYS A 52 6.73 3.15 -3.66
N ARG A 53 6.90 4.02 -4.67
CA ARG A 53 7.85 3.80 -5.78
C ARG A 53 9.23 3.33 -5.30
N ARG A 54 9.74 3.95 -4.23
CA ARG A 54 11.05 3.64 -3.65
C ARG A 54 11.09 2.26 -3.01
N CYS A 55 10.16 1.98 -2.10
CA CYS A 55 10.08 0.67 -1.42
C CYS A 55 9.77 -0.46 -2.38
N ASN A 56 8.94 -0.22 -3.40
CA ASN A 56 8.65 -1.20 -4.45
C ASN A 56 9.90 -1.57 -5.25
N SER A 57 10.74 -0.59 -5.62
CA SER A 57 12.01 -0.85 -6.30
C SER A 57 12.96 -1.66 -5.45
N GLU A 58 13.03 -1.39 -4.14
CA GLU A 58 13.86 -2.16 -3.21
C GLU A 58 13.30 -3.58 -3.03
N TRP A 59 12.00 -3.73 -2.80
CA TRP A 59 11.33 -5.03 -2.61
C TRP A 59 11.32 -5.88 -3.88
N SER A 60 11.26 -5.27 -5.06
CA SER A 60 11.40 -5.99 -6.33
C SER A 60 12.76 -6.68 -6.45
N ARG A 61 13.81 -6.13 -5.80
CA ARG A 61 15.13 -6.75 -5.75
C ARG A 61 15.20 -7.89 -4.74
N PHE A 62 14.42 -7.81 -3.66
CA PHE A 62 14.29 -8.89 -2.67
C PHE A 62 13.35 -10.01 -3.12
N SER A 63 12.35 -9.75 -3.97
CA SER A 63 11.36 -10.75 -4.38
C SER A 63 11.95 -11.90 -5.22
N GLY A 64 13.23 -11.81 -5.64
CA GLY A 64 14.00 -12.91 -6.23
C GLY A 64 14.70 -13.83 -5.22
N ILE A 65 14.72 -13.49 -3.94
CA ILE A 65 15.34 -14.25 -2.84
C ILE A 65 14.31 -14.30 -1.71
N GLN A 66 13.73 -15.48 -1.49
CA GLN A 66 12.74 -15.74 -0.43
C GLN A 66 13.14 -15.00 0.88
N GLN A 67 12.21 -14.16 1.36
CA GLN A 67 12.18 -13.42 2.63
C GLN A 67 12.85 -12.02 2.64
N PRO A 68 12.11 -10.96 3.06
CA PRO A 68 12.71 -9.65 3.28
C PRO A 68 13.78 -9.75 4.37
N PRO A 69 14.84 -8.92 4.34
CA PRO A 69 15.73 -8.80 5.47
C PRO A 69 14.87 -8.39 6.66
N MET A 70 14.75 -9.32 7.61
CA MET A 70 14.35 -9.04 8.97
C MET A 70 15.04 -7.72 9.36
N THR A 71 14.22 -6.69 9.56
CA THR A 71 14.66 -5.42 10.12
C THR A 71 15.23 -5.77 11.48
N ASP A 72 16.55 -5.97 11.53
CA ASP A 72 17.30 -6.08 12.77
C ASP A 72 17.20 -4.71 13.45
N CYS A 73 16.62 -4.71 14.65
CA CYS A 73 16.45 -3.53 15.50
C CYS A 73 17.78 -2.96 15.95
#